data_AF-A0A8M1KKB6-F1
#
_entry.id   AF-A0A8M1KKB6-F1
#
_cell.length_a   1.000
_cell.length_b   1.000
_cell.length_c   1.000
_cell.angle_alpha   90.00
_cell.angle_beta   90.00
_cell.angle_gamma   90.00
#
_symmetry.space_group_name_H-M   'P 1'
#
loop_
_entity.id
_entity.type
_entity.pdbx_description
1 polymer ?
#
loop_
_entity_poly.entity_id
_entity_poly.type
_entity_poly.pdbx_seq_one_letter_code
_entity_poly.pdbx_strand_id
1 'polypeptide(L)'
;MGILVADRYFFGEIGALDPGMKIYGGENVEFGIRVWLCGGSIEVIPCSKIAHLERAHKPYMPELKYVMQRNALRVAEVWMDEYKHNVNIAWNLPLKDHGIDIGDVSERKKLREKLKCKPFQWYLDNVYTNLEPNILELNILGYGILQNDINTNACVDQGDVPGHTPILYGCHGYTSQVLASSAYIFNMLTDALKRLLQTTSQISLVTGLLL
;
A
#
# COMPACT_ATOMS: atom_id res chain seq x y z
N MET A 1 13.26 -0.68 -4.48
CA MET A 1 12.84 -1.71 -5.44
C MET A 1 13.66 -2.96 -5.21
N GLY A 2 13.04 -4.08 -4.85
CA GLY A 2 13.71 -5.31 -4.44
C GLY A 2 14.41 -6.09 -5.56
N ILE A 3 14.58 -7.39 -5.34
CA ILE A 3 15.26 -8.32 -6.25
C ILE A 3 14.29 -8.73 -7.37
N LEU A 4 14.57 -8.35 -8.61
CA LEU A 4 13.81 -8.75 -9.79
C LEU A 4 14.71 -8.82 -11.03
N VAL A 5 14.25 -9.54 -12.05
CA VAL A 5 14.83 -9.54 -13.40
C VAL A 5 13.71 -9.19 -14.37
N ALA A 6 13.97 -8.26 -15.28
CA ALA A 6 13.03 -7.84 -16.31
C ALA A 6 13.78 -7.63 -17.63
N ASP A 7 13.12 -7.92 -18.74
CA ASP A 7 13.63 -7.52 -20.05
C ASP A 7 13.75 -5.99 -20.13
N ARG A 8 14.87 -5.51 -20.68
CA ARG A 8 15.18 -4.07 -20.72
C ARG A 8 14.20 -3.30 -21.60
N TYR A 9 13.81 -3.87 -22.73
CA TYR A 9 12.91 -3.21 -23.67
C TYR A 9 11.51 -3.15 -23.09
N PHE A 10 10.99 -4.28 -22.61
CA PHE A 10 9.71 -4.35 -21.92
C PHE A 10 9.64 -3.35 -20.76
N PHE A 11 10.67 -3.32 -19.89
CA PHE A 11 10.71 -2.38 -18.76
C PHE A 11 10.65 -0.91 -19.20
N GLY A 12 11.31 -0.56 -20.30
CA GLY A 12 11.25 0.76 -20.89
C GLY A 12 9.88 1.08 -21.51
N GLU A 13 9.31 0.14 -22.26
CA GLU A 13 8.02 0.29 -22.96
C GLU A 13 6.86 0.48 -22.00
N ILE A 14 6.84 -0.24 -20.89
CA ILE A 14 5.81 -0.07 -19.85
C ILE A 14 6.06 1.18 -18.99
N GLY A 15 7.10 1.96 -19.25
CA GLY A 15 7.34 3.28 -18.66
C GLY A 15 8.19 3.32 -17.40
N ALA A 16 9.13 2.37 -17.21
CA ALA A 16 10.11 2.33 -16.11
C ALA A 16 9.50 2.59 -14.72
N LEU A 17 10.22 3.12 -13.72
CA LEU A 17 9.61 3.45 -12.42
C LEU A 17 8.93 4.82 -12.43
N ASP A 18 7.91 5.01 -11.60
CA ASP A 18 7.28 6.32 -11.41
C ASP A 18 8.29 7.38 -10.90
N PRO A 19 8.71 8.36 -11.73
CA PRO A 19 9.67 9.37 -11.30
C PRO A 19 9.08 10.30 -10.23
N GLY A 20 7.75 10.34 -10.08
CA GLY A 20 7.09 11.10 -9.03
C GLY A 20 7.06 10.40 -7.67
N MET A 21 7.49 9.13 -7.57
CA MET A 21 7.65 8.45 -6.29
C MET A 21 8.87 8.97 -5.54
N LYS A 22 8.70 9.18 -4.23
CA LYS A 22 9.76 9.67 -3.37
C LYS A 22 10.43 8.51 -2.64
N ILE A 23 11.75 8.43 -2.76
CA ILE A 23 12.70 7.68 -1.93
C ILE A 23 12.37 6.19 -1.68
N TYR A 24 11.33 5.86 -0.91
CA TYR A 24 11.02 4.49 -0.50
C TYR A 24 9.51 4.21 -0.42
N GLY A 25 9.11 3.03 -0.88
CA GLY A 25 7.81 2.43 -0.63
C GLY A 25 6.81 2.67 -1.76
N GLY A 26 6.06 1.63 -2.10
CA GLY A 26 5.00 1.67 -3.12
C GLY A 26 5.48 1.34 -4.54
N GLU A 27 6.77 1.44 -4.84
CA GLU A 27 7.29 1.20 -6.19
C GLU A 27 7.16 -0.26 -6.64
N ASN A 28 7.30 -1.19 -5.69
CA ASN A 28 7.10 -2.62 -5.93
C ASN A 28 5.63 -2.96 -6.21
N VAL A 29 4.72 -2.33 -5.47
CA VAL A 29 3.27 -2.51 -5.63
C VAL A 29 2.80 -1.91 -6.96
N GLU A 30 3.26 -0.70 -7.28
CA GLU A 30 2.96 -0.02 -8.54
C GLU A 30 3.42 -0.83 -9.74
N PHE A 31 4.68 -1.28 -9.71
CA PHE A 31 5.24 -2.10 -10.77
C PHE A 31 4.47 -3.42 -10.89
N GLY A 32 4.16 -4.03 -9.74
CA GLY A 32 3.35 -5.25 -9.63
C GLY A 32 2.02 -5.17 -10.37
N ILE A 33 1.20 -4.20 -9.97
CA ILE A 33 -0.14 -3.99 -10.53
C ILE A 33 -0.04 -3.62 -12.02
N ARG A 34 0.84 -2.69 -12.38
CA ARG A 34 1.00 -2.22 -13.76
C ARG A 34 1.36 -3.35 -14.72
N VAL A 35 2.35 -4.18 -14.37
CA VAL A 35 2.79 -5.28 -15.25
C VAL A 35 1.59 -6.16 -15.62
N TRP A 36 0.80 -6.58 -14.64
CA TRP A 36 -0.40 -7.38 -14.87
C TRP A 36 -1.48 -6.67 -15.68
N LEU A 37 -1.79 -5.42 -15.33
CA LEU A 37 -2.83 -4.66 -16.02
C LEU A 37 -2.45 -4.34 -17.47
N CYS A 38 -1.16 -4.19 -17.78
CA CYS A 38 -0.68 -3.79 -19.09
C CYS A 38 -0.15 -4.96 -19.93
N GLY A 39 -0.52 -6.20 -19.60
CA GLY A 39 -0.32 -7.38 -20.46
C GLY A 39 0.99 -8.16 -20.24
N GLY A 40 1.74 -7.87 -19.17
CA GLY A 40 2.84 -8.70 -18.71
C GLY A 40 2.43 -9.71 -17.65
N SER A 41 3.40 -10.45 -17.13
CA SER A 41 3.25 -11.39 -16.02
C SER A 41 4.37 -11.20 -15.00
N ILE A 42 4.13 -11.65 -13.77
CA ILE A 42 5.13 -11.69 -12.71
C ILE A 42 5.24 -13.12 -12.22
N GLU A 43 6.46 -13.64 -12.19
CA GLU A 43 6.75 -15.02 -11.83
C GLU A 43 7.82 -15.09 -10.75
N VAL A 44 7.61 -15.97 -9.77
CA VAL A 44 8.65 -16.35 -8.83
C VAL A 44 9.30 -17.63 -9.33
N ILE A 45 10.61 -17.59 -9.57
CA ILE A 45 11.39 -18.72 -10.07
C ILE A 45 12.00 -19.47 -8.89
N PRO A 46 11.46 -20.63 -8.44
CA PRO A 46 11.89 -21.28 -7.20
C PRO A 46 13.34 -21.81 -7.26
N CYS A 47 13.86 -22.01 -8.47
CA CYS A 47 15.23 -22.42 -8.72
C CYS A 47 16.24 -21.27 -8.55
N SER A 48 15.80 -20.01 -8.62
CA SER A 48 16.64 -18.84 -8.39
C SER A 48 16.51 -18.41 -6.94
N LYS A 49 17.60 -18.49 -6.17
CA LYS A 49 17.60 -18.19 -4.75
C LYS A 49 18.61 -17.08 -4.44
N ILE A 50 18.12 -15.99 -3.87
CA ILE A 50 18.94 -14.86 -3.44
C ILE A 50 18.60 -14.57 -1.98
N ALA A 51 19.61 -14.54 -1.12
CA ALA A 51 19.43 -14.20 0.28
C ALA A 51 19.35 -12.67 0.44
N HIS A 52 18.38 -12.21 1.22
CA HIS A 52 18.19 -10.80 1.54
C HIS A 52 18.24 -10.61 3.06
N LEU A 53 19.03 -9.65 3.53
CA LEU A 53 19.15 -9.33 4.95
C LEU A 53 18.18 -8.20 5.32
N GLU A 54 17.09 -8.58 5.97
CA GLU A 54 16.08 -7.62 6.43
C GLU A 54 16.64 -6.75 7.56
N ARG A 55 16.40 -5.44 7.48
CA ARG A 55 16.77 -4.51 8.56
C ARG A 55 15.53 -4.17 9.39
N ALA A 56 15.71 -4.08 10.70
CA ALA A 56 14.64 -3.66 11.62
C ALA A 56 14.19 -2.20 11.41
N HIS A 57 15.09 -1.33 10.92
CA HIS A 57 14.77 0.07 10.61
C HIS A 57 15.67 0.61 9.48
N LYS A 58 15.27 1.73 8.86
CA LYS A 58 16.04 2.42 7.83
C LYS A 58 16.87 3.55 8.46
N PRO A 59 18.21 3.41 8.59
CA PRO A 59 19.03 4.35 9.37
C PRO A 59 19.13 5.75 8.74
N TYR A 60 18.94 5.87 7.42
CA TYR A 60 19.02 7.14 6.69
C TYR A 60 17.67 7.86 6.57
N MET A 61 16.57 7.24 7.01
CA MET A 61 15.23 7.81 6.92
C MET A 61 14.40 7.45 8.16
N PRO A 62 14.47 8.27 9.22
CA PRO A 62 13.71 8.02 10.44
C PRO A 62 12.19 8.21 10.23
N GLU A 63 11.78 9.08 9.30
CA GLU A 63 10.38 9.37 9.00
C GLU A 63 9.97 8.82 7.63
N LEU A 64 9.54 7.57 7.59
CA LEU A 64 9.08 6.90 6.35
C LEU A 64 7.58 7.11 6.08
N LYS A 65 6.78 7.35 7.13
CA LYS A 65 5.31 7.28 7.08
C LYS A 65 4.74 8.17 5.97
N TYR A 66 5.11 9.45 5.96
CA TYR A 66 4.59 10.41 4.99
C TYR A 66 4.97 10.02 3.55
N VAL A 67 6.23 9.63 3.33
CA VAL A 67 6.74 9.24 2.00
C VAL A 67 6.00 8.01 1.48
N MET A 68 5.83 6.99 2.34
CA MET A 68 5.11 5.77 1.99
C MET A 68 3.62 6.02 1.74
N GLN A 69 2.95 6.83 2.57
CA GLN A 69 1.55 7.23 2.36
C GLN A 69 1.38 7.93 1.01
N ARG A 70 2.22 8.92 0.75
CA ARG A 70 2.19 9.67 -0.51
C ARG A 70 2.36 8.73 -1.72
N ASN A 71 3.35 7.84 -1.70
CA ASN A 71 3.58 6.93 -2.81
C ASN A 71 2.42 5.93 -2.97
N ALA A 72 1.89 5.38 -1.88
CA ALA A 72 0.73 4.48 -1.93
C ALA A 72 -0.51 5.16 -2.54
N LEU A 73 -0.78 6.42 -2.16
CA LEU A 73 -1.87 7.21 -2.74
C LEU A 73 -1.65 7.51 -4.23
N ARG A 74 -0.40 7.73 -4.68
CA ARG A 74 -0.08 7.83 -6.11
C ARG A 74 -0.42 6.53 -6.86
N VAL A 75 -0.08 5.37 -6.29
CA VAL A 75 -0.44 4.08 -6.87
C VAL A 75 -1.95 3.94 -6.98
N ALA A 76 -2.66 4.25 -5.88
CA ALA A 76 -4.11 4.15 -5.81
C ALA A 76 -4.80 5.02 -6.88
N GLU A 77 -4.36 6.27 -7.01
CA GLU A 77 -4.94 7.23 -7.94
C GLU A 77 -4.72 6.88 -9.42
N VAL A 78 -3.66 6.13 -9.74
CA VAL A 78 -3.36 5.74 -11.13
C VAL A 78 -3.92 4.37 -11.47
N TRP A 79 -3.86 3.40 -10.55
CA TRP A 79 -3.99 1.98 -10.87
C TRP A 79 -5.14 1.26 -10.17
N MET A 80 -5.74 1.83 -9.13
CA MET A 80 -6.75 1.12 -8.32
C MET A 80 -8.20 1.55 -8.60
N ASP A 81 -8.43 2.47 -9.54
CA ASP A 81 -9.78 2.88 -9.96
C ASP A 81 -10.69 3.26 -8.77
N GLU A 82 -11.91 2.72 -8.71
CA GLU A 82 -12.85 2.88 -7.60
C GLU A 82 -12.33 2.34 -6.27
N TYR A 83 -11.34 1.44 -6.26
CA TYR A 83 -10.82 0.80 -5.05
C TYR A 83 -9.82 1.64 -4.26
N LYS A 84 -9.52 2.85 -4.71
CA LYS A 84 -8.54 3.74 -4.08
C LYS A 84 -8.87 4.12 -2.64
N HIS A 85 -10.15 4.11 -2.23
CA HIS A 85 -10.54 4.37 -0.83
C HIS A 85 -9.98 3.34 0.15
N ASN A 86 -9.73 2.10 -0.30
CA ASN A 86 -9.15 1.07 0.53
C ASN A 86 -7.75 1.44 1.01
N VAL A 87 -7.00 2.20 0.20
CA VAL A 87 -5.69 2.74 0.60
C VAL A 87 -5.85 3.81 1.67
N ASN A 88 -6.87 4.68 1.58
CA ASN A 88 -7.14 5.64 2.65
C ASN A 88 -7.43 4.94 3.97
N ILE A 89 -8.28 3.90 3.95
CA ILE A 89 -8.64 3.13 5.15
C ILE A 89 -7.42 2.41 5.72
N ALA A 90 -6.63 1.74 4.88
CA ALA A 90 -5.43 1.01 5.32
C ALA A 90 -4.36 1.89 5.96
N TRP A 91 -4.32 3.16 5.57
CA TRP A 91 -3.40 4.16 6.13
C TRP A 91 -4.01 5.01 7.25
N ASN A 92 -5.23 4.67 7.71
CA ASN A 92 -6.03 5.46 8.64
C ASN A 92 -6.10 6.93 8.20
N LEU A 93 -6.45 7.18 6.95
CA LEU A 93 -6.64 8.52 6.40
C LEU A 93 -8.14 8.83 6.27
N PRO A 94 -8.55 10.10 6.42
CA PRO A 94 -9.86 10.54 5.99
C PRO A 94 -10.14 10.14 4.52
N LEU A 95 -11.36 9.71 4.21
CA LEU A 95 -11.75 9.33 2.85
C LEU A 95 -11.75 10.52 1.87
N LYS A 96 -11.90 11.73 2.39
CA LYS A 96 -11.86 13.01 1.67
C LYS A 96 -10.96 13.98 2.41
N ASP A 97 -10.31 14.86 1.67
CA ASP A 97 -9.55 16.01 2.21
C ASP A 97 -8.47 15.65 3.24
N HIS A 98 -7.80 14.50 3.06
CA HIS A 98 -6.70 14.05 3.93
C HIS A 98 -5.42 14.90 3.85
N GLY A 99 -5.37 15.92 2.98
CA GLY A 99 -4.31 16.93 2.94
C GLY A 99 -2.93 16.47 2.46
N ILE A 100 -2.81 15.27 1.89
CA ILE A 100 -1.53 14.73 1.38
C ILE A 100 -1.39 15.07 -0.09
N ASP A 101 -0.37 15.88 -0.41
CA ASP A 101 -0.01 16.19 -1.80
C ASP A 101 0.73 15.01 -2.46
N ILE A 102 0.02 14.34 -3.36
CA ILE A 102 0.57 13.25 -4.16
C ILE A 102 1.36 13.75 -5.39
N GLY A 103 1.30 15.04 -5.73
CA GLY A 103 1.87 15.61 -6.93
C GLY A 103 1.16 15.17 -8.22
N ASP A 104 1.68 15.62 -9.37
CA ASP A 104 1.07 15.28 -10.66
C ASP A 104 1.26 13.78 -11.01
N VAL A 105 0.18 13.18 -11.51
CA VAL A 105 0.10 11.79 -11.99
C VAL A 105 -0.38 11.70 -13.45
N SER A 106 -0.52 12.85 -14.13
CA SER A 106 -1.08 12.93 -15.49
C SER A 106 -0.32 12.06 -16.49
N GLU A 107 1.01 12.08 -16.46
CA GLU A 107 1.84 11.25 -17.36
C GLU A 107 1.65 9.75 -17.10
N ARG A 108 1.43 9.35 -15.84
CA ARG A 108 1.16 7.95 -15.48
C ARG A 108 -0.23 7.50 -15.96
N LYS A 109 -1.24 8.37 -15.88
CA LYS A 109 -2.58 8.11 -16.42
C LYS A 109 -2.55 8.02 -17.97
N LYS A 110 -1.86 8.93 -18.64
CA LYS A 110 -1.66 8.87 -20.12
C LYS A 110 -0.95 7.58 -20.56
N LEU A 111 0.05 7.14 -19.80
CA LEU A 111 0.74 5.88 -20.06
C LEU A 111 -0.22 4.69 -19.97
N ARG A 112 -1.04 4.64 -18.91
CA ARG A 112 -2.07 3.61 -18.74
C ARG A 112 -3.05 3.56 -19.90
N GLU A 113 -3.51 4.73 -20.37
CA GLU A 113 -4.38 4.87 -21.54
C GLU A 113 -3.69 4.42 -22.83
N LYS A 114 -2.45 4.88 -23.07
CA LYS A 114 -1.65 4.55 -24.26
C LYS A 114 -1.43 3.05 -24.40
N LEU A 115 -1.12 2.36 -23.29
CA LEU A 115 -0.90 0.92 -23.25
C LEU A 115 -2.20 0.12 -23.23
N LYS A 116 -3.37 0.78 -23.14
CA LYS A 116 -4.69 0.16 -23.06
C LYS A 116 -4.76 -0.86 -21.92
N CYS A 117 -4.19 -0.49 -20.77
CA CYS A 117 -4.16 -1.38 -19.62
C CYS A 117 -5.58 -1.66 -19.11
N LYS A 118 -5.76 -2.85 -18.54
CA LYS A 118 -7.03 -3.34 -18.02
C LYS A 118 -7.48 -2.53 -16.78
N PRO A 119 -8.78 -2.53 -16.44
CA PRO A 119 -9.26 -1.98 -15.18
C PRO A 119 -8.75 -2.79 -13.99
N PHE A 120 -8.67 -2.18 -12.80
CA PHE A 120 -8.21 -2.85 -11.58
C PHE A 120 -9.12 -4.03 -11.19
N GLN A 121 -10.41 -3.95 -11.48
CA GLN A 121 -11.34 -5.08 -11.33
C GLN A 121 -10.81 -6.36 -11.98
N TRP A 122 -10.26 -6.25 -13.20
CA TRP A 122 -9.72 -7.41 -13.90
C TRP A 122 -8.57 -8.06 -13.13
N TYR A 123 -7.74 -7.26 -12.45
CA TYR A 123 -6.65 -7.77 -11.61
C TYR A 123 -7.19 -8.59 -10.44
N LEU A 124 -8.25 -8.11 -9.78
CA LEU A 124 -8.91 -8.84 -8.69
C LEU A 124 -9.52 -10.16 -9.19
N ASP A 125 -10.19 -10.12 -10.34
CA ASP A 125 -10.89 -11.28 -10.91
C ASP A 125 -9.97 -12.35 -11.50
N ASN A 126 -8.74 -11.97 -11.93
CA ASN A 126 -7.88 -12.87 -12.72
C ASN A 126 -6.50 -13.13 -12.11
N VAL A 127 -5.97 -12.21 -11.30
CA VAL A 127 -4.60 -12.30 -10.77
C VAL A 127 -4.63 -12.57 -9.27
N TYR A 128 -5.43 -11.79 -8.53
CA TYR A 128 -5.49 -11.91 -7.08
C TYR A 128 -6.89 -12.33 -6.59
N THR A 129 -7.34 -13.49 -7.07
CA THR A 129 -8.69 -14.02 -6.82
C THR A 129 -9.00 -14.39 -5.38
N ASN A 130 -7.96 -14.61 -4.55
CA ASN A 130 -8.12 -14.91 -3.14
C ASN A 130 -8.40 -13.67 -2.28
N LEU A 131 -8.25 -12.47 -2.84
CA LEU A 131 -8.62 -11.24 -2.16
C LEU A 131 -10.13 -11.09 -2.27
N GLU A 132 -10.86 -11.33 -1.18
CA GLU A 132 -12.32 -11.24 -1.19
C GLU A 132 -12.77 -9.85 -1.67
N PRO A 133 -13.45 -9.75 -2.83
CA PRO A 133 -13.89 -8.46 -3.36
C PRO A 133 -14.83 -7.72 -2.41
N ASN A 134 -15.60 -8.48 -1.60
CA ASN A 134 -16.50 -7.94 -0.58
C ASN A 134 -15.80 -7.11 0.51
N ILE A 135 -14.49 -7.32 0.72
CA ILE A 135 -13.68 -6.51 1.64
C ILE A 135 -13.34 -5.15 1.01
N LEU A 136 -13.32 -5.07 -0.33
CA LEU A 136 -12.92 -3.90 -1.10
C LEU A 136 -14.11 -3.09 -1.62
N GLU A 137 -15.21 -3.76 -1.95
CA GLU A 137 -16.52 -3.21 -2.31
C GLU A 137 -17.27 -2.77 -1.05
N LEU A 138 -16.82 -1.64 -0.54
CA LEU A 138 -17.20 -1.18 0.77
C LEU A 138 -18.50 -0.37 0.72
N ASN A 139 -19.63 -1.02 1.03
CA ASN A 139 -20.85 -0.37 1.50
C ASN A 139 -20.65 0.18 2.93
N ILE A 140 -19.66 1.06 3.12
CA ILE A 140 -19.34 1.65 4.42
C ILE A 140 -20.50 2.55 4.84
N LEU A 141 -21.15 2.18 5.95
CA LEU A 141 -22.15 3.02 6.61
C LEU A 141 -21.51 4.14 7.44
N GLY A 142 -20.31 3.90 7.98
CA GLY A 142 -19.55 4.87 8.75
C GLY A 142 -18.08 4.48 8.86
N TYR A 143 -17.20 5.47 8.73
CA TYR A 143 -15.76 5.34 8.92
C TYR A 143 -15.24 6.57 9.64
N GLY A 144 -14.44 6.33 10.68
CA GLY A 144 -13.86 7.37 11.50
C GLY A 144 -13.72 6.94 12.95
N ILE A 145 -13.82 7.92 13.83
CA ILE A 145 -13.55 7.77 15.25
C ILE A 145 -14.84 7.38 15.97
N LEU A 146 -14.79 6.35 16.82
CA LEU A 146 -15.89 6.01 17.70
C LEU A 146 -15.69 6.67 19.07
N GLN A 147 -16.36 7.80 19.27
CA GLN A 147 -16.25 8.64 20.47
C GLN A 147 -17.32 8.24 21.50
N ASN A 148 -16.93 8.19 22.77
CA ASN A 148 -17.85 7.97 23.88
C ASN A 148 -18.72 9.22 24.11
N ASP A 149 -20.03 9.02 24.30
CA ASP A 149 -21.03 10.07 24.46
C ASP A 149 -21.03 10.70 25.87
N ILE A 150 -20.65 9.93 26.90
CA ILE A 150 -20.55 10.38 28.29
C ILE A 150 -19.23 11.10 28.55
N ASN A 151 -18.12 10.55 28.05
CA ASN A 151 -16.78 11.14 28.12
C ASN A 151 -16.27 11.46 26.72
N THR A 152 -16.51 12.68 26.26
CA THR A 152 -16.13 13.15 24.92
C THR A 152 -14.62 13.17 24.67
N ASN A 153 -13.78 13.01 25.69
CA ASN A 153 -12.34 12.87 25.48
C ASN A 153 -11.88 11.42 25.30
N ALA A 154 -12.79 10.44 25.44
CA ALA A 154 -12.50 9.02 25.29
C ALA A 154 -13.05 8.46 23.97
N CYS A 155 -12.20 7.74 23.25
CA CYS A 155 -12.52 7.07 21.99
C CYS A 155 -12.17 5.58 22.11
N VAL A 156 -12.89 4.74 21.37
CA VAL A 156 -12.53 3.32 21.26
C VAL A 156 -11.24 3.18 20.48
N ASP A 157 -10.34 2.39 21.04
CA ASP A 157 -9.00 2.17 20.54
C ASP A 157 -8.67 0.67 20.54
N GLN A 158 -7.80 0.25 19.62
CA GLN A 158 -7.32 -1.14 19.54
C GLN A 158 -6.48 -1.53 20.77
N GLY A 159 -5.76 -0.59 21.39
CA GLY A 159 -4.81 -0.86 22.47
C GLY A 159 -3.50 -1.52 22.01
N ASP A 160 -2.72 -2.01 22.97
CA ASP A 160 -1.41 -2.61 22.71
C ASP A 160 -1.50 -3.94 21.92
N VAL A 161 -0.52 -4.16 21.04
CA VAL A 161 -0.37 -5.40 20.28
C VAL A 161 0.76 -6.24 20.93
N PRO A 162 0.57 -7.54 21.22
CA PRO A 162 -0.57 -8.39 20.86
C PRO A 162 -1.72 -8.34 21.88
N GLY A 163 -2.92 -8.02 21.40
CA GLY A 163 -4.15 -7.97 22.19
C GLY A 163 -5.36 -7.67 21.29
N HIS A 164 -6.52 -8.26 21.60
CA HIS A 164 -7.75 -8.11 20.81
C HIS A 164 -8.88 -7.46 21.59
N THR A 165 -8.63 -6.96 22.80
CA THR A 165 -9.65 -6.31 23.62
C THR A 165 -9.57 -4.80 23.39
N PRO A 166 -10.55 -4.20 22.72
CA PRO A 166 -10.57 -2.75 22.53
C PRO A 166 -10.64 -2.05 23.89
N ILE A 167 -9.97 -0.91 24.00
CA ILE A 167 -9.92 -0.08 25.20
C ILE A 167 -10.59 1.27 24.92
N LEU A 168 -10.92 2.01 25.98
CA LEU A 168 -11.18 3.44 25.88
C LEU A 168 -9.88 4.19 26.11
N TYR A 169 -9.52 5.07 25.17
CA TYR A 169 -8.30 5.87 25.24
C TYR A 169 -8.56 7.33 24.84
N GLY A 170 -7.60 8.21 25.12
CA GLY A 170 -7.70 9.61 24.70
C GLY A 170 -7.86 9.73 23.19
N CYS A 171 -8.85 10.48 22.72
CA CYS A 171 -9.10 10.64 21.29
C CYS A 171 -7.90 11.30 20.57
N HIS A 172 -7.34 10.60 19.57
CA HIS A 172 -6.20 11.07 18.75
C HIS A 172 -6.51 11.04 17.25
N GLY A 173 -7.77 10.81 16.91
CA GLY A 173 -8.27 10.82 15.54
C GLY A 173 -7.66 9.74 14.66
N TYR A 174 -7.13 10.18 13.52
CA TYR A 174 -6.50 9.33 12.50
C TYR A 174 -4.99 9.12 12.76
N THR A 175 -4.47 9.60 13.89
CA THR A 175 -3.04 9.53 14.22
C THR A 175 -2.72 8.24 14.99
N SER A 176 -1.44 7.88 15.05
CA SER A 176 -1.02 6.72 15.84
C SER A 176 -0.72 7.17 17.27
N GLN A 177 -1.10 6.37 18.26
CA GLN A 177 -0.75 6.59 19.68
C GLN A 177 0.75 6.47 19.93
N VAL A 178 1.45 5.71 19.09
CA VAL A 178 2.86 5.45 19.27
C VAL A 178 3.65 6.55 18.56
N LEU A 179 4.22 7.48 19.34
CA LEU A 179 5.36 8.30 18.94
C LEU A 179 6.61 7.41 18.81
N ALA A 180 6.63 6.45 17.88
CA ALA A 180 7.78 5.57 17.69
C ALA A 180 8.40 5.73 16.31
N SER A 181 9.73 5.90 16.35
CA SER A 181 10.69 5.68 15.27
C SER A 181 10.26 4.57 14.30
N SER A 182 10.59 4.75 13.02
CA SER A 182 10.36 3.91 11.83
C SER A 182 10.17 2.39 11.99
N ALA A 183 10.66 1.74 13.06
CA ALA A 183 10.55 0.32 13.35
C ALA A 183 9.11 -0.19 13.59
N TYR A 184 8.24 0.55 14.30
CA TYR A 184 6.87 0.07 14.63
C TYR A 184 5.89 0.23 13.46
N ILE A 185 6.09 1.26 12.66
CA ILE A 185 5.29 1.56 11.48
C ILE A 185 5.46 0.44 10.43
N PHE A 186 6.65 -0.15 10.33
CA PHE A 186 6.93 -1.26 9.40
C PHE A 186 6.12 -2.52 9.71
N ASN A 187 6.01 -2.95 10.97
CA ASN A 187 5.26 -4.17 11.33
C ASN A 187 3.76 -4.01 11.04
N MET A 188 3.16 -2.90 11.46
CA MET A 188 1.74 -2.61 11.27
C MET A 188 1.36 -2.36 9.79
N LEU A 189 2.26 -1.73 9.02
CA LEU A 189 2.08 -1.52 7.58
C LEU A 189 2.29 -2.75 6.75
N THR A 190 3.23 -3.62 7.14
CA THR A 190 3.31 -4.91 6.50
C THR A 190 2.00 -5.63 6.70
N ASP A 191 1.33 -5.60 7.85
CA ASP A 191 0.04 -6.30 8.02
C ASP A 191 -1.14 -5.67 7.26
N ALA A 192 -1.25 -4.34 7.18
CA ALA A 192 -2.34 -3.67 6.44
C ALA A 192 -2.20 -3.81 4.91
N LEU A 193 -0.99 -3.67 4.37
CA LEU A 193 -0.72 -3.88 2.94
C LEU A 193 -0.57 -5.37 2.59
N LYS A 194 -0.07 -6.23 3.50
CA LYS A 194 -0.12 -7.70 3.34
C LYS A 194 -1.58 -8.16 3.21
N ARG A 195 -2.51 -7.62 4.00
CA ARG A 195 -3.93 -7.98 3.90
C ARG A 195 -4.58 -7.54 2.58
N LEU A 196 -4.11 -6.46 1.95
CA LEU A 196 -4.66 -5.93 0.69
C LEU A 196 -3.93 -6.38 -0.58
N LEU A 197 -2.70 -6.88 -0.47
CA LEU A 197 -1.82 -7.16 -1.63
C LEU A 197 -1.07 -8.50 -1.53
N GLN A 198 -1.40 -9.41 -0.61
CA GLN A 198 -0.83 -10.76 -0.54
C GLN A 198 -1.30 -11.63 -1.71
N THR A 199 -0.87 -11.30 -2.93
CA THR A 199 -0.71 -12.32 -3.96
C THR A 199 0.11 -13.45 -3.33
N THR A 200 -0.57 -14.53 -2.96
CA THR A 200 -0.08 -15.82 -2.49
C THR A 200 1.12 -15.82 -1.52
N SER A 201 1.06 -16.69 -0.53
CA SER A 201 2.20 -17.16 0.28
C SER A 201 3.39 -17.74 -0.53
N GLN A 202 3.46 -17.51 -1.85
CA GLN A 202 4.53 -17.90 -2.76
C GLN A 202 5.02 -16.78 -3.69
N ILE A 203 4.36 -15.62 -3.75
CA ILE A 203 4.97 -14.42 -4.32
C ILE A 203 5.76 -13.72 -3.21
N SER A 204 6.93 -14.28 -2.92
CA SER A 204 8.05 -13.50 -2.43
C SER A 204 8.51 -12.55 -3.55
N LEU A 205 7.64 -11.65 -4.01
CA LEU A 205 8.12 -10.32 -4.38
C LEU A 205 8.72 -9.80 -3.09
N VAL A 206 10.04 -9.91 -2.99
CA VAL A 206 10.84 -9.55 -1.83
C VAL A 206 10.36 -8.18 -1.35
N THR A 207 9.47 -8.17 -0.35
CA THR A 207 8.96 -6.98 0.33
C THR A 207 10.02 -6.41 1.29
N GLY A 208 11.23 -6.97 1.24
CA GLY A 208 12.43 -6.44 1.84
C GLY A 208 13.20 -5.55 0.87
N LEU A 209 13.31 -4.28 1.26
CA LEU A 209 14.44 -3.38 1.05
C LEU A 209 15.17 -3.39 -0.30
N LEU A 210 15.24 -2.20 -0.88
CA LEU A 210 16.48 -1.74 -1.47
C LEU A 210 16.58 -0.23 -1.26
N LEU A 211 17.76 0.15 -0.75
CA LEU A 211 18.12 1.37 -0.03
C LEU A 211 17.39 1.46 1.30
#